data_AF-A0A161W383-F1
#
_entry.id   AF-A0A161W383-F1
#
_cell.length_a   1.000
_cell.length_b   1.000
_cell.length_c   1.000
_cell.angle_alpha   90.00
_cell.angle_beta   90.00
_cell.angle_gamma   90.00
#
_symmetry.space_group_name_H-M   'P 1'
#
loop_
_entity.id
_entity.type
_entity.pdbx_description
1 polymer ?
#
loop_
_entity_poly.entity_id
_entity_poly.type
_entity_poly.pdbx_seq_one_letter_code
_entity_poly.pdbx_strand_id
1 'polypeptide(L)'
;MSSLLLPKASNPLSTPLNQTAQDAQSIQGIQDTQGIDGWASASSAVLWSTPRKARELDSQLHLFSKLDQSIATQRQLFRKVKKGFQEQSFQLATAQHEIQLLQAQVNDSTKRKKRAVKVDPNTKFATISNIRQSQIEAGEVKVDTDGSSASDYPSEAESCIVVATIPSR
;
A
#
# COMPACT_ATOMS: atom_id res chain seq x y z
N MET A 1 -35.57 -3.05 -34.57
CA MET A 1 -35.56 -2.23 -33.34
C MET A 1 -34.88 -3.05 -32.24
N SER A 2 -33.70 -2.57 -31.83
CA SER A 2 -32.72 -3.05 -30.84
C SER A 2 -32.90 -4.39 -30.11
N SER A 3 -31.93 -5.29 -30.35
CA SER A 3 -31.44 -6.30 -29.40
C SER A 3 -30.18 -5.77 -28.71
N LEU A 4 -30.18 -5.59 -27.39
CA LEU A 4 -28.93 -5.46 -26.62
C LEU A 4 -29.00 -6.33 -25.37
N LEU A 5 -28.36 -7.49 -25.51
CA LEU A 5 -27.95 -8.42 -24.48
C LEU A 5 -26.93 -7.76 -23.54
N LEU A 6 -27.09 -7.95 -22.23
CA LEU A 6 -25.97 -7.89 -21.29
C LEU A 6 -25.11 -9.15 -21.45
N PRO A 7 -23.79 -9.02 -21.25
CA PRO A 7 -23.16 -9.95 -20.31
C PRO A 7 -22.45 -9.29 -19.12
N LYS A 8 -22.37 -10.12 -18.09
CA LYS A 8 -21.82 -10.01 -16.74
C LYS A 8 -20.26 -10.05 -16.73
N ALA A 9 -19.71 -9.35 -15.74
CA ALA A 9 -18.36 -9.30 -15.14
C ALA A 9 -17.24 -10.28 -15.57
N SER A 10 -15.99 -9.76 -15.67
CA SER A 10 -14.86 -10.09 -14.75
C SER A 10 -13.56 -9.33 -15.14
N ASN A 11 -12.85 -8.84 -14.12
CA ASN A 11 -11.54 -8.15 -14.16
C ASN A 11 -10.36 -9.15 -14.40
N PRO A 12 -9.07 -8.73 -14.36
CA PRO A 12 -8.40 -7.61 -15.00
C PRO A 12 -7.18 -8.05 -15.85
N LEU A 13 -6.68 -7.10 -16.64
CA LEU A 13 -5.45 -7.09 -17.43
C LEU A 13 -4.24 -7.65 -16.66
N SER A 14 -3.71 -8.79 -17.12
CA SER A 14 -2.46 -9.36 -16.63
C SER A 14 -1.27 -8.80 -17.42
N THR A 15 -0.37 -8.14 -16.71
CA THR A 15 0.99 -7.78 -17.16
C THR A 15 1.82 -9.03 -17.41
N PRO A 16 2.54 -9.17 -18.55
CA PRO A 16 3.56 -10.20 -18.67
C PRO A 16 4.85 -9.76 -17.98
N LEU A 17 5.11 -10.47 -16.89
CA LEU A 17 6.34 -10.66 -16.14
C LEU A 17 7.49 -11.12 -17.06
N ASN A 18 8.69 -10.59 -16.81
CA ASN A 18 9.96 -10.96 -17.45
C ASN A 18 10.12 -12.49 -17.59
N GLN A 19 10.40 -12.96 -18.81
CA GLN A 19 10.95 -14.28 -19.05
C GLN A 19 12.29 -14.14 -19.76
N THR A 20 13.33 -14.55 -19.03
CA THR A 20 14.66 -14.82 -19.52
C THR A 20 14.56 -15.93 -20.56
N ALA A 21 14.87 -15.63 -21.83
CA ALA A 21 15.16 -16.62 -22.85
C ALA A 21 16.63 -16.47 -23.23
N GLN A 22 17.46 -17.36 -22.68
CA GLN A 22 18.70 -17.72 -23.35
C GLN A 22 18.31 -18.56 -24.55
N ASP A 23 18.62 -18.10 -25.75
CA ASP A 23 19.09 -18.95 -26.83
C ASP A 23 19.81 -18.10 -27.86
N ALA A 24 21.05 -18.50 -28.13
CA ALA A 24 21.93 -17.89 -29.11
C ALA A 24 21.53 -18.33 -30.52
N GLN A 25 21.52 -17.39 -31.48
CA GLN A 25 22.47 -17.39 -32.62
C GLN A 25 22.13 -16.29 -33.64
N SER A 26 23.16 -15.45 -33.87
CA SER A 26 23.54 -14.86 -35.16
C SER A 26 22.53 -14.00 -35.92
N ILE A 27 22.63 -12.66 -35.80
CA ILE A 27 23.01 -11.79 -36.94
C ILE A 27 23.86 -10.63 -36.39
N GLN A 28 25.01 -10.45 -37.03
CA GLN A 28 26.08 -9.51 -36.74
C GLN A 28 25.76 -8.11 -37.27
N GLY A 29 25.85 -7.10 -36.42
CA GLY A 29 25.86 -5.71 -36.87
C GLY A 29 25.49 -4.71 -35.77
N ILE A 30 26.41 -3.79 -35.50
CA ILE A 30 26.30 -2.61 -34.63
C ILE A 30 26.68 -2.90 -33.17
N GLN A 31 27.97 -2.68 -32.93
CA GLN A 31 28.57 -2.33 -31.65
C GLN A 31 27.78 -1.17 -31.04
N ASP A 32 27.36 -1.31 -29.78
CA ASP A 32 27.29 -0.27 -28.75
C ASP A 32 26.58 -0.82 -27.50
N THR A 33 27.17 -1.83 -26.86
CA THR A 33 26.73 -2.35 -25.55
C THR A 33 27.21 -1.48 -24.38
N GLN A 34 27.40 -0.18 -24.61
CA GLN A 34 27.88 0.78 -23.62
C GLN A 34 26.83 1.87 -23.29
N GLY A 35 25.62 1.77 -23.83
CA GLY A 35 24.55 2.75 -23.62
C GLY A 35 23.65 2.49 -22.41
N ILE A 36 23.69 1.28 -21.83
CA ILE A 36 22.70 0.86 -20.81
C ILE A 36 23.18 1.21 -19.39
N ASP A 37 24.46 0.98 -19.09
CA ASP A 37 25.03 1.26 -17.75
C ASP A 37 25.25 2.76 -17.51
N GLY A 38 25.50 3.53 -18.57
CA GLY A 38 25.58 5.00 -18.51
C GLY A 38 24.23 5.68 -18.26
N TRP A 39 23.12 5.04 -18.66
CA TRP A 39 21.77 5.56 -18.46
C TRP A 39 21.41 5.65 -16.97
N ALA A 40 21.69 4.59 -16.19
CA ALA A 40 21.46 4.60 -14.75
C ALA A 40 22.36 5.61 -14.01
N SER A 41 23.62 5.75 -14.43
CA SER A 41 24.59 6.63 -13.76
C SER A 41 24.25 8.11 -13.92
N ALA A 42 23.88 8.58 -15.12
CA ALA A 42 23.50 9.98 -15.35
C ALA A 42 22.08 10.30 -14.82
N SER A 43 21.17 9.33 -14.86
CA SER A 43 19.82 9.48 -14.27
C SER A 43 19.86 9.62 -12.74
N SER A 44 20.93 9.12 -12.09
CA SER A 44 21.12 9.16 -10.64
C SER A 44 21.52 10.54 -10.09
N ALA A 45 21.98 11.48 -10.93
CA ALA A 45 22.44 12.80 -10.48
C ALA A 45 21.30 13.79 -10.20
N VAL A 46 20.10 13.54 -10.76
CA VAL A 46 18.93 14.40 -10.56
C VAL A 46 17.97 13.76 -9.58
N LEU A 47 17.71 14.44 -8.46
CA LEU A 47 16.68 14.04 -7.51
C LEU A 47 15.29 14.23 -8.14
N TRP A 48 14.71 13.14 -8.63
CA TRP A 48 13.34 13.13 -9.15
C TRP A 48 12.34 13.08 -7.99
N SER A 49 11.58 14.16 -7.81
CA SER A 49 10.42 14.21 -6.92
C SER A 49 9.12 14.13 -7.72
N THR A 50 8.03 13.67 -7.09
CA THR A 50 6.69 13.83 -7.66
C THR A 50 6.33 15.32 -7.66
N PRO A 51 6.19 15.98 -8.83
CA PRO A 51 5.94 17.40 -8.88
C PRO A 51 4.56 17.71 -8.30
N ARG A 52 4.51 18.64 -7.35
CA ARG A 52 3.26 19.06 -6.69
C ARG A 52 2.59 20.23 -7.39
N LYS A 53 3.37 21.00 -8.15
CA LYS A 53 2.94 22.20 -8.87
C LYS A 53 3.45 22.21 -10.29
N ALA A 54 2.75 22.89 -11.19
CA ALA A 54 3.15 22.98 -12.60
C ALA A 54 4.55 23.58 -12.78
N ARG A 55 4.91 24.57 -11.95
CA ARG A 55 6.24 25.20 -11.98
C ARG A 55 7.37 24.25 -11.58
N GLU A 56 7.10 23.32 -10.69
CA GLU A 56 8.08 22.30 -10.26
C GLU A 56 8.31 21.31 -11.39
N LEU A 57 7.23 20.85 -12.04
CA LEU A 57 7.31 20.02 -13.24
C LEU A 57 8.11 20.73 -14.35
N ASP A 58 7.84 22.01 -14.61
CA ASP A 58 8.58 22.79 -15.60
C ASP A 58 10.08 22.87 -15.28
N SER A 59 10.41 23.07 -14.01
CA SER A 59 11.79 23.15 -13.53
C SER A 59 12.52 21.82 -13.69
N GLN A 60 11.88 20.71 -13.35
CA GLN A 60 12.41 19.36 -13.52
C GLN A 60 12.61 19.00 -14.99
N LEU A 61 11.65 19.32 -15.86
CA LEU A 61 11.76 19.07 -17.30
C LEU A 61 12.86 19.93 -17.94
N HIS A 62 13.05 21.16 -17.46
CA HIS A 62 14.15 22.00 -17.89
C HIS A 62 15.51 21.46 -17.42
N LEU A 63 15.60 20.96 -16.19
CA LEU A 63 16.81 20.29 -15.71
C LEU A 63 17.12 19.05 -16.57
N PHE A 64 16.11 18.23 -16.89
CA PHE A 64 16.25 17.10 -17.81
C PHE A 64 16.86 17.51 -19.15
N SER A 65 16.42 18.64 -19.72
CA SER A 65 16.93 19.11 -21.01
C SER A 65 18.38 19.56 -21.02
N LYS A 66 18.98 19.77 -19.85
CA LYS A 66 20.40 20.10 -19.70
C LYS A 66 21.27 18.85 -19.53
N LEU A 67 20.69 17.68 -19.30
CA LEU A 67 21.46 16.44 -19.38
C LEU A 67 21.75 16.14 -20.86
N ASP A 68 22.94 15.64 -21.16
CA ASP A 68 23.47 15.35 -22.52
C ASP A 68 22.68 14.29 -23.32
N GLN A 69 21.49 13.91 -22.86
CA GLN A 69 20.63 12.90 -23.44
C GLN A 69 19.53 13.57 -24.27
N SER A 70 19.91 14.19 -25.38
CA SER A 70 18.93 14.80 -26.29
C SER A 70 18.19 13.73 -27.08
N ILE A 71 16.92 13.49 -26.74
CA ILE A 71 16.05 12.59 -27.50
C ILE A 71 15.32 13.43 -28.56
N ALA A 72 15.32 13.01 -29.83
CA ALA A 72 14.68 13.75 -30.91
C ALA A 72 13.18 14.08 -30.64
N THR A 73 12.51 13.27 -29.83
CA THR A 73 11.09 13.41 -29.45
C THR A 73 10.86 14.12 -28.11
N GLN A 74 11.92 14.56 -27.42
CA GLN A 74 11.86 15.11 -26.05
C GLN A 74 10.86 16.26 -25.90
N ARG A 75 10.87 17.21 -26.83
CA ARG A 75 9.92 18.34 -26.81
C ARG A 75 8.45 17.88 -26.85
N GLN A 76 8.15 16.83 -27.61
CA GLN A 76 6.80 16.30 -27.71
C GLN A 76 6.39 15.57 -26.42
N LEU A 77 7.30 14.76 -25.86
CA LEU A 77 7.09 14.10 -24.57
C LEU A 77 6.79 15.11 -23.46
N PHE A 78 7.60 16.17 -23.37
CA PHE A 78 7.41 17.23 -22.37
C PHE A 78 6.08 17.94 -22.53
N ARG A 79 5.66 18.24 -23.76
CA ARG A 79 4.33 18.80 -24.02
C ARG A 79 3.21 17.88 -23.56
N LYS A 80 3.34 16.57 -23.80
CA LYS A 80 2.34 15.58 -23.36
C LYS A 80 2.27 15.51 -21.83
N VAL A 81 3.42 15.47 -21.16
CA VAL A 81 3.50 15.43 -19.70
C VAL A 81 2.90 16.70 -19.09
N LYS A 82 3.29 17.88 -19.59
CA LYS A 82 2.71 19.17 -19.14
C LYS A 82 1.21 19.24 -19.38
N LYS A 83 0.72 18.73 -20.51
CA LYS A 83 -0.72 18.72 -20.83
C LYS A 83 -1.51 17.75 -19.93
N GLY A 84 -0.89 16.65 -19.51
CA GLY A 84 -1.51 15.66 -18.63
C GLY A 84 -1.49 16.06 -17.16
N PHE A 85 -0.63 16.99 -16.75
CA PHE A 85 -0.51 17.40 -15.35
C PHE A 85 -1.66 18.36 -14.95
N GLN A 86 -2.46 17.93 -13.98
CA GLN A 86 -3.53 18.73 -13.39
C GLN A 86 -3.28 18.93 -11.90
N GLU A 87 -2.94 20.16 -11.50
CA GLU A 87 -2.58 20.49 -10.12
C GLU A 87 -3.76 20.28 -9.15
N GLN A 88 -4.99 20.63 -9.56
CA GLN A 88 -6.19 20.43 -8.74
C GLN A 88 -6.46 18.95 -8.45
N SER A 89 -6.28 18.08 -9.46
CA SER A 89 -6.48 16.64 -9.32
C SER A 89 -5.46 16.02 -8.36
N PHE A 90 -4.21 16.50 -8.39
CA PHE A 90 -3.18 16.10 -7.42
C PHE A 90 -3.52 16.56 -6.00
N GLN A 91 -3.96 17.81 -5.82
CA GLN A 91 -4.38 18.33 -4.53
C GLN A 91 -5.56 17.54 -3.94
N LEU A 92 -6.56 17.25 -4.78
CA LEU A 92 -7.73 16.47 -4.39
C LEU A 92 -7.33 15.05 -3.96
N ALA A 93 -6.49 14.37 -4.73
CA ALA A 93 -6.01 13.03 -4.39
C ALA A 93 -5.21 13.03 -3.07
N THR A 94 -4.37 14.04 -2.85
CA THR A 94 -3.58 14.18 -1.62
C THR A 94 -4.50 14.40 -0.41
N ALA A 95 -5.49 15.29 -0.53
CA ALA A 95 -6.45 15.56 0.54
C ALA A 95 -7.32 14.33 0.85
N GLN A 96 -7.77 13.59 -0.17
CA GLN A 96 -8.50 12.35 0.02
C GLN A 96 -7.68 11.31 0.79
N HIS A 97 -6.41 11.16 0.43
CA HIS A 97 -5.50 10.24 1.10
C HIS A 97 -5.29 10.64 2.58
N GLU A 98 -5.09 11.92 2.86
CA GLU A 98 -4.94 12.43 4.22
C GLU A 98 -6.21 12.20 5.06
N ILE A 99 -7.39 12.47 4.50
CA ILE A 99 -8.68 12.18 5.15
C ILE A 99 -8.79 10.69 5.47
N GLN A 100 -8.42 9.80 4.55
CA GLN A 100 -8.47 8.37 4.76
C GLN A 100 -7.53 7.92 5.90
N LEU A 101 -6.32 8.47 5.94
CA LEU A 101 -5.34 8.19 6.99
C LEU A 101 -5.86 8.65 8.36
N LEU A 102 -6.40 9.87 8.43
CA LEU A 102 -6.98 10.41 9.66
C LEU A 102 -8.21 9.61 10.11
N GLN A 103 -9.07 9.19 9.19
CA GLN A 103 -10.20 8.33 9.48
C GLN A 103 -9.75 6.98 10.06
N ALA A 104 -8.71 6.36 9.49
CA ALA A 104 -8.14 5.14 10.02
C ALA A 104 -7.62 5.35 11.45
N GLN A 105 -6.87 6.43 11.70
CA GLN A 105 -6.36 6.75 13.03
C GLN A 105 -7.47 6.96 14.07
N VAL A 106 -8.54 7.68 13.69
CA VAL A 106 -9.72 7.86 14.56
C VAL A 106 -10.38 6.50 14.84
N ASN A 107 -10.59 5.69 13.82
CA ASN A 107 -11.20 4.35 13.96
C ASN A 107 -10.36 3.41 14.83
N ASP A 108 -9.04 3.46 14.76
CA ASP A 108 -8.17 2.65 15.61
C ASP A 108 -8.23 3.14 17.06
N SER A 109 -8.30 4.46 17.26
CA SER A 109 -8.42 5.05 18.59
C SER A 109 -9.77 4.78 19.27
N THR A 110 -10.86 4.63 18.50
CA THR A 110 -12.18 4.31 19.05
C THR A 110 -12.28 2.84 19.44
N LYS A 111 -11.68 1.93 18.66
CA LYS A 111 -11.68 0.49 18.93
C LYS A 111 -10.79 0.08 20.12
N ARG A 112 -9.69 0.79 20.39
CA ARG A 112 -8.70 0.34 21.38
C ARG A 112 -8.92 0.84 22.82
N LYS A 113 -9.92 1.68 23.08
CA LYS A 113 -10.22 2.14 24.45
C LYS A 113 -10.94 1.02 25.20
N LYS A 114 -10.21 0.32 26.10
CA LYS A 114 -10.81 -0.60 27.08
C LYS A 114 -12.02 0.08 27.74
N ARG A 115 -13.21 -0.43 27.49
CA ARG A 115 -14.44 0.11 28.08
C ARG A 115 -14.60 -0.44 29.49
N ALA A 116 -15.00 0.43 30.40
CA ALA A 116 -15.33 0.02 31.76
C ALA A 116 -16.56 -0.90 31.72
N VAL A 117 -16.46 -2.05 32.37
CA VAL A 117 -17.59 -2.96 32.56
C VAL A 117 -18.64 -2.24 33.39
N LYS A 118 -19.86 -2.12 32.89
CA LYS A 118 -20.97 -1.56 33.67
C LYS A 118 -21.36 -2.57 34.76
N VAL A 119 -21.33 -2.14 36.00
CA VAL A 119 -21.70 -2.95 37.17
C VAL A 119 -22.84 -2.21 37.89
N ASP A 120 -23.82 -2.98 38.38
CA ASP A 120 -24.93 -2.43 39.16
C ASP A 120 -24.42 -1.80 40.48
N PRO A 121 -24.94 -0.65 40.93
CA PRO A 121 -24.40 0.06 42.09
C PRO A 121 -24.46 -0.73 43.40
N ASN A 122 -25.33 -1.74 43.49
CA ASN A 122 -25.47 -2.60 44.66
C ASN A 122 -24.52 -3.80 44.67
N THR A 123 -23.74 -4.03 43.61
CA THR A 123 -22.74 -5.09 43.56
C THR A 123 -21.32 -4.54 43.72
N LYS A 124 -20.50 -5.27 44.49
CA LYS A 124 -19.11 -4.90 44.77
C LYS A 124 -18.13 -5.31 43.67
N PHE A 125 -18.49 -6.26 42.81
CA PHE A 125 -17.59 -6.84 41.79
C PHE A 125 -18.33 -7.14 40.47
N ALA A 126 -17.62 -7.00 39.34
CA ALA A 126 -18.17 -7.39 38.04
C ALA A 126 -18.28 -8.92 37.91
N THR A 127 -19.43 -9.39 37.44
CA THR A 127 -19.64 -10.82 37.10
C THR A 127 -19.24 -11.08 35.65
N ILE A 128 -18.91 -12.33 35.31
CA ILE A 128 -18.57 -12.78 33.94
C ILE A 128 -19.66 -12.36 32.93
N SER A 129 -20.93 -12.43 33.31
CA SER A 129 -22.06 -11.98 32.49
C SER A 129 -21.97 -10.49 32.12
N ASN A 130 -21.56 -9.65 33.08
CA ASN A 130 -21.41 -8.19 32.87
C ASN A 130 -20.28 -7.91 31.88
N ILE A 131 -19.19 -8.70 31.95
CA ILE A 131 -18.04 -8.59 31.05
C ILE A 131 -18.48 -8.97 29.63
N ARG A 132 -19.15 -10.12 29.47
CA ARG A 132 -19.65 -10.60 28.16
C ARG A 132 -20.63 -9.61 27.53
N GLN A 133 -21.59 -9.12 28.31
CA GLN A 133 -22.55 -8.12 27.86
C GLN A 133 -21.85 -6.82 27.41
N SER A 134 -20.82 -6.40 28.14
CA SER A 134 -20.03 -5.21 27.79
C SER A 134 -19.24 -5.39 26.49
N GLN A 135 -18.71 -6.60 26.21
CA GLN A 135 -18.02 -6.93 24.96
C GLN A 135 -18.98 -6.95 23.75
N ILE A 136 -20.20 -7.45 23.96
CA ILE A 136 -21.27 -7.43 22.96
C ILE A 136 -21.70 -6.00 22.65
N GLU A 137 -21.97 -5.18 23.67
CA GLU A 137 -22.32 -3.75 23.51
C GLU A 137 -21.19 -2.96 22.83
N ALA A 138 -19.94 -3.33 23.05
CA ALA A 138 -18.77 -2.74 22.40
C ALA A 138 -18.58 -3.19 20.95
N GLY A 139 -19.35 -4.18 20.48
CA GLY A 139 -19.24 -4.73 19.12
C GLY A 139 -17.97 -5.58 18.91
N GLU A 140 -17.29 -6.00 19.98
CA GLU A 140 -16.12 -6.89 19.92
C GLU A 140 -16.51 -8.36 19.70
N VAL A 141 -17.67 -8.77 20.23
CA VAL A 141 -18.22 -10.13 20.09
C VAL A 141 -19.63 -10.03 19.52
N LYS A 142 -19.89 -10.71 18.39
CA LYS A 142 -21.26 -10.84 17.88
C LYS A 142 -22.02 -11.84 18.75
N VAL A 143 -23.27 -11.52 19.08
CA VAL A 143 -24.16 -12.48 19.76
C VAL A 143 -24.50 -13.56 18.76
N ASP A 144 -23.77 -14.67 18.84
CA ASP A 144 -24.19 -15.91 18.21
C ASP A 144 -25.40 -16.42 19.00
N THR A 145 -26.60 -16.06 18.54
CA THR A 145 -27.89 -16.59 19.01
C THR A 145 -28.08 -18.02 18.49
N ASP A 146 -27.04 -18.85 18.55
CA ASP A 146 -27.14 -20.29 18.32
C ASP A 146 -26.37 -20.99 19.42
N GLY A 147 -27.11 -21.68 20.29
CA GLY A 147 -26.57 -22.27 21.50
C GLY A 147 -25.68 -23.46 21.17
N SER A 148 -24.36 -23.30 21.30
CA SER A 148 -23.48 -24.45 21.46
C SER A 148 -22.22 -24.07 22.24
N SER A 149 -22.12 -24.64 23.45
CA SER A 149 -20.87 -24.62 24.23
C SER A 149 -19.84 -25.52 23.54
N ALA A 150 -18.69 -24.96 23.20
CA ALA A 150 -17.44 -25.70 23.21
C ALA A 150 -16.32 -24.80 23.72
N SER A 151 -15.70 -25.28 24.79
CA SER A 151 -14.53 -24.71 25.44
C SER A 151 -13.30 -24.99 24.58
N ASP A 152 -12.74 -23.97 23.92
CA ASP A 152 -11.41 -24.09 23.35
C ASP A 152 -10.36 -23.73 24.40
N TYR A 153 -9.83 -24.78 25.04
CA TYR A 153 -8.57 -24.72 25.77
C TYR A 153 -7.47 -24.24 24.82
N PRO A 154 -6.67 -23.21 25.16
CA PRO A 154 -5.39 -23.05 24.50
C PRO A 154 -4.50 -24.20 24.95
N SER A 155 -4.28 -25.17 24.06
CA SER A 155 -3.16 -26.10 24.19
C SER A 155 -1.87 -25.31 24.01
N GLU A 156 -1.36 -24.75 25.10
CA GLU A 156 -0.04 -24.12 25.18
C GLU A 156 1.00 -25.19 24.83
N ALA A 157 1.39 -25.26 23.56
CA ALA A 157 2.62 -25.93 23.19
C ALA A 157 3.77 -25.08 23.77
N GLU A 158 4.39 -25.62 24.82
CA GLU A 158 5.51 -25.04 25.56
C GLU A 158 6.64 -24.65 24.60
N SER A 159 6.64 -23.40 24.14
CA SER A 159 7.75 -22.80 23.40
C SER A 159 8.81 -22.34 24.40
N CYS A 160 9.62 -23.29 24.85
CA CYS A 160 10.73 -23.01 25.77
C CYS A 160 11.81 -22.17 25.07
N ILE A 161 12.25 -21.10 25.71
CA ILE A 161 13.42 -20.32 25.30
C ILE A 161 14.66 -21.02 25.85
N VAL A 162 15.58 -21.45 24.97
CA VAL A 162 16.86 -22.04 25.37
C VAL A 162 17.85 -20.93 25.70
N VAL A 163 18.26 -20.83 26.98
CA VAL A 163 19.32 -19.92 27.43
C VAL A 163 20.66 -20.63 27.28
N ALA A 164 21.47 -20.21 26.30
CA ALA A 164 22.85 -20.67 26.18
C ALA A 164 23.70 -20.03 27.30
N THR A 165 24.20 -20.84 28.22
CA THR A 165 25.18 -20.39 29.21
C THR A 165 26.57 -20.38 28.57
N ILE A 166 27.17 -19.19 28.46
CA ILE A 166 28.55 -19.04 28.04
C ILE A 166 29.43 -19.33 29.27
N PRO A 167 30.34 -20.31 29.24
CA PRO A 167 31.24 -20.54 30.36
C PRO A 167 32.20 -19.35 30.50
N SER A 168 32.16 -18.70 31.66
CA SER A 168 33.16 -17.71 32.06
C SER A 168 34.52 -18.39 32.16
N ARG A 169 35.51 -17.81 31.48
CA ARG A 169 36.91 -18.21 31.55
C ARG A 169 37.58 -17.68 32.80
#